data_AF-A0A838QY80-F1
#
_entry.id   AF-A0A838QY80-F1
#
_cell.length_a   1.000
_cell.length_b   1.000
_cell.length_c   1.000
_cell.angle_alpha   90.00
_cell.angle_beta   90.00
_cell.angle_gamma   90.00
#
_symmetry.space_group_name_H-M   'P 1'
#
loop_
_entity.id
_entity.type
_entity.pdbx_description
1 polymer ?
#
loop_
_entity_poly.entity_id
_entity_poly.type
_entity_poly.pdbx_seq_one_letter_code
_entity_poly.pdbx_strand_id
1 'polypeptide(L)' 'ALKLLLGLALGLPLLQTLLFWVAGLLGAMGDEAAATFLGRMNVGFGVLWLASIVGLVVLLAMKAVNEPAGSQDELDEPPM' A
#
# COMPACT_ATOMS: atom_id res chain seq x y z
N ALA A 1 9.25 0.87 -10.08
CA ALA A 1 7.94 1.43 -9.69
C ALA A 1 7.07 0.41 -8.95
N LEU A 2 6.66 -0.70 -9.57
CA LEU A 2 5.70 -1.66 -9.00
C LEU A 2 6.07 -2.22 -7.61
N LYS A 3 7.32 -2.66 -7.41
CA LYS A 3 7.81 -3.15 -6.09
C LYS A 3 7.75 -2.09 -4.99
N LEU A 4 7.98 -0.82 -5.35
CA LEU A 4 7.98 0.31 -4.41
C LEU A 4 6.54 0.65 -4.01
N LEU A 5 5.61 0.67 -4.97
CA LEU A 5 4.18 0.81 -4.70
C LEU A 5 3.62 -0.36 -3.87
N LEU A 6 4.06 -1.59 -4.12
CA LEU A 6 3.66 -2.77 -3.34
C LEU A 6 4.17 -2.67 -1.89
N GLY A 7 5.43 -2.27 -1.72
CA GLY A 7 6.03 -2.01 -0.42
C GLY A 7 5.34 -0.87 0.33
N LEU A 8 4.95 0.21 -0.36
CA LEU A 8 4.18 1.29 0.24
C LEU A 8 2.77 0.82 0.63
N ALA A 9 2.07 0.07 -0.22
CA ALA A 9 0.73 -0.42 0.05
C ALA A 9 0.68 -1.40 1.23
N LEU A 10 1.73 -2.19 1.48
CA LEU A 10 1.81 -3.09 2.62
C LEU A 10 2.44 -2.43 3.86
N GLY A 11 3.41 -1.53 3.67
CA GLY A 11 4.16 -0.89 4.75
C GLY A 11 3.44 0.30 5.39
N LEU A 12 2.71 1.11 4.61
CA LEU A 12 1.94 2.23 5.16
C LEU A 12 0.92 1.81 6.22
N PRO A 13 0.07 0.78 6.05
CA PRO A 13 -0.93 0.43 7.04
C PRO A 13 -0.29 -0.09 8.35
N LEU A 14 0.85 -0.79 8.26
CA LEU A 14 1.62 -1.17 9.45
C LEU A 14 2.15 0.06 10.19
N LEU A 15 2.74 1.01 9.47
CA LEU A 15 3.23 2.27 10.06
C LEU A 15 2.08 3.09 10.65
N GLN A 16 0.93 3.11 9.99
CA GLN A 16 -0.28 3.81 10.41
C GLN A 16 -0.83 3.21 11.73
N THR A 17 -0.85 1.89 11.84
CA THR A 17 -1.26 1.19 13.07
C THR A 17 -0.32 1.53 14.23
N LEU A 18 0.99 1.58 13.96
CA LEU A 18 2.00 1.95 14.95
C LEU A 18 1.83 3.39 15.43
N LEU A 19 1.65 4.34 14.51
CA LEU A 19 1.45 5.76 14.83
C LEU A 19 0.17 5.98 15.63
N PHE A 20 -0.91 5.27 15.31
CA PHE A 20 -2.15 5.34 16.08
C PHE A 20 -1.97 4.79 17.50
N TRP A 21 -1.26 3.67 17.64
CA TRP A 21 -0.96 3.08 18.94
C TRP A 21 -0.09 4.01 19.80
N VAL A 22 0.95 4.60 19.21
CA VAL A 22 1.80 5.60 19.87
C VAL A 22 0.99 6.83 20.27
N ALA A 23 0.10 7.35 19.42
CA ALA A 23 -0.77 8.47 19.76
C ALA A 23 -1.67 8.18 20.97
N GLY A 24 -2.23 6.98 21.06
CA GLY A 24 -3.02 6.54 22.22
C GLY A 24 -2.19 6.47 23.50
N LEU A 25 -0.94 6.03 23.40
CA LEU A 25 0.01 5.99 24.51
C LEU A 25 0.39 7.40 25.01
N LEU A 26 0.64 8.35 24.10
CA LEU A 26 0.91 9.74 24.46
C LEU A 26 -0.32 10.42 25.08
N GLY A 27 -1.52 10.12 24.58
CA GLY A 27 -2.77 10.58 25.19
C GLY A 27 -2.94 10.06 26.62
N ALA A 28 -2.59 8.78 26.87
CA ALA A 28 -2.62 8.21 28.22
C ALA A 28 -1.58 8.82 29.18
N MET A 29 -0.48 9.39 28.66
CA MET A 29 0.51 10.15 29.44
C MET A 29 0.07 11.60 29.74
N GLY A 30 -1.07 12.05 29.21
CA GLY A 30 -1.56 13.42 29.36
C GLY A 30 -0.96 14.42 28.37
N ASP A 31 -0.19 13.95 27.37
CA ASP A 31 0.31 14.79 26.28
C ASP A 31 -0.68 14.83 25.12
N GLU A 32 -1.75 15.60 25.31
CA GLU A 32 -2.84 15.75 24.33
C GLU A 32 -2.40 16.47 23.04
N ALA A 33 -1.40 17.36 23.13
CA ALA A 33 -0.90 18.12 22.00
C ALA A 33 -0.21 17.20 20.99
N ALA A 34 0.67 16.32 21.48
CA ALA A 34 1.34 15.34 20.64
C ALA A 34 0.35 14.29 20.10
N ALA A 35 -0.60 13.82 20.92
CA ALA A 35 -1.63 12.87 20.49
C ALA A 35 -2.49 13.41 19.33
N THR A 36 -2.89 14.69 19.39
CA THR A 36 -3.70 15.32 18.34
C THR A 36 -2.91 15.51 17.04
N PHE A 37 -1.63 15.86 17.15
CA PHE A 37 -0.74 16.01 15.99
C PHE A 37 -0.53 14.67 15.28
N LEU A 38 -0.23 13.61 16.03
CA LEU A 38 -0.10 12.25 15.47
C LEU A 38 -1.41 11.77 14.84
N GLY A 39 -2.57 12.08 15.46
CA GLY A 39 -3.88 11.76 14.89
C GLY A 39 -4.12 12.41 13.52
N ARG A 40 -3.74 13.69 13.34
CA ARG A 40 -3.83 14.36 12.02
C ARG A 40 -2.87 13.79 11.00
N MET A 41 -1.64 13.43 11.40
CA MET A 41 -0.70 12.75 10.52
C MET A 41 -1.23 11.39 10.05
N ASN A 42 -1.93 10.67 10.92
CA ASN A 42 -2.54 9.37 10.61
C ASN A 42 -3.52 9.45 9.43
N VAL A 43 -4.31 10.52 9.36
CA VAL A 43 -5.24 10.76 8.24
C VAL A 43 -4.47 11.00 6.94
N GLY A 44 -3.40 11.79 6.99
CA GLY A 44 -2.54 12.04 5.82
C GLY A 44 -1.91 10.75 5.26
N PHE A 45 -1.44 9.86 6.14
CA PHE A 45 -0.93 8.54 5.74
C PHE A 45 -2.01 7.66 5.12
N GLY A 46 -3.25 7.69 5.65
CA GLY A 46 -4.38 6.97 5.05
C GLY A 46 -4.71 7.44 3.62
N VAL A 47 -4.68 8.75 3.38
CA VAL A 47 -4.88 9.32 2.03
C VAL A 47 -3.75 8.89 1.08
N LEU A 48 -2.50 8.95 1.54
CA LEU A 48 -1.34 8.53 0.76
C LEU A 48 -1.38 7.03 0.42
N TRP A 49 -1.87 6.21 1.35
CA TRP A 49 -2.07 4.78 1.13
C TRP A 49 -3.12 4.50 0.05
N LEU A 50 -4.28 5.16 0.13
CA LEU A 50 -5.32 5.07 -0.90
C LEU A 50 -4.80 5.47 -2.28
N ALA A 51 -4.04 6.58 -2.36
CA ALA A 51 -3.42 7.01 -3.61
C ALA A 51 -2.45 5.95 -4.17
N SER A 52 -1.68 5.28 -3.31
CA SER A 52 -0.81 4.16 -3.71
C SER A 52 -1.59 2.97 -4.25
N ILE A 53 -2.71 2.59 -3.64
CA ILE A 53 -3.57 1.50 -4.12
C ILE A 53 -4.15 1.85 -5.50
N VAL A 54 -4.68 3.06 -5.67
CA VAL A 54 -5.22 3.51 -6.96
C VAL A 54 -4.13 3.46 -8.04
N GLY A 55 -2.92 3.95 -7.74
CA GLY A 55 -1.78 3.85 -8.64
C GLY A 55 -1.41 2.41 -9.02
N LEU A 56 -1.42 1.48 -8.05
CA LEU A 56 -1.20 0.05 -8.31
C LEU A 56 -2.24 -0.53 -9.25
N VAL A 57 -3.52 -0.25 -9.01
CA VAL A 57 -4.63 -0.76 -9.83
C VAL A 57 -4.51 -0.27 -11.27
N VAL A 58 -4.22 1.01 -11.47
CA VAL A 58 -4.02 1.59 -12.82
C VAL A 58 -2.84 0.94 -13.52
N LEU A 59 -1.70 0.78 -12.84
CA LEU A 59 -0.53 0.12 -13.43
C LEU A 59 -0.79 -1.34 -13.77
N LEU A 60 -1.53 -2.07 -12.92
CA LEU A 60 -1.91 -3.45 -13.19
C LEU A 60 -2.85 -3.54 -14.41
N ALA A 61 -3.82 -2.63 -14.50
CA ALA A 61 -4.75 -2.56 -15.62
C ALA A 61 -4.02 -2.24 -16.93
N MET A 62 -3.08 -1.27 -16.90
CA MET A 62 -2.24 -0.98 -18.07
C MET A 62 -1.38 -2.19 -18.45
N LYS A 63 -0.80 -2.90 -17.48
CA LYS A 63 -0.04 -4.12 -17.77
C LYS A 63 -0.93 -5.19 -18.41
N ALA A 64 -2.12 -5.44 -17.86
CA ALA A 64 -3.06 -6.44 -18.39
C ALA A 64 -3.56 -6.10 -19.80
N VAL A 65 -3.78 -4.82 -20.11
CA VAL A 65 -4.18 -4.37 -21.45
C VAL A 65 -3.03 -4.46 -22.46
N ASN A 66 -1.79 -4.27 -22.01
CA ASN A 66 -0.62 -4.21 -22.87
C ASN A 66 0.13 -5.55 -23.00
N GLU A 67 -0.30 -6.59 -22.26
CA GLU A 67 0.24 -7.94 -22.35
C GLU A 67 -0.52 -8.67 -23.47
N PRO A 68 0.12 -8.94 -24.63
CA PRO A 68 -0.53 -9.63 -25.74
C PRO A 68 -0.97 -11.03 -25.27
N ALA A 69 -2.21 -11.39 -25.57
CA ALA A 69 -2.92 -12.56 -25.05
C ALA A 69 -2.38 -13.95 -25.51
N GLY A 70 -1.08 -14.11 -25.77
CA GLY A 70 -0.56 -15.36 -26.30
C GLY A 70 0.90 -15.58 -25.97
N SER A 71 1.18 -16.30 -24.88
CA SER A 71 2.48 -16.97 -24.64
C SER A 71 2.34 -18.13 -23.63
N GLN A 72 1.20 -18.82 -23.60
CA GLN A 72 1.00 -20.02 -22.75
C GLN A 72 0.58 -21.28 -23.52
N ASP A 73 0.70 -21.30 -24.85
CA ASP A 73 0.33 -22.47 -25.68
C ASP A 73 1.52 -23.36 -26.12
N GLU A 74 2.76 -23.08 -25.70
CA GLU A 74 3.95 -23.79 -26.22
C GLU A 74 4.75 -24.51 -25.11
N LEU A 75 4.07 -25.17 -24.17
CA LEU A 75 4.72 -26.00 -23.13
C LEU A 75 4.07 -27.39 -22.93
N ASP A 76 3.18 -27.82 -23.84
CA ASP A 76 2.42 -29.07 -23.69
C ASP A 76 2.60 -30.09 -24.83
N GLU A 77 3.69 -29.99 -25.61
CA GLU A 77 4.11 -31.10 -26.48
C GLU A 77 5.16 -31.98 -25.80
N PRO A 78 4.79 -33.16 -25.27
CA PRO A 78 5.78 -34.18 -24.93
C PRO A 78 6.45 -34.68 -26.22
N PRO A 79 7.77 -34.88 -26.25
CA PRO A 79 8.44 -35.45 -27.41
C PRO A 79 7.93 -36.88 -27.64
N MET A 80 7.32 -37.13 -28.80
CA MET A 80 7.09 -38.49 -29.32
C MET A 80 8.34 -39.04 -29.99
#